data_AF-A0A2X1BRG4-F1
#
_entry.id   AF-A0A2X1BRG4-F1
#
_cell.length_a   1.000
_cell.length_b   1.000
_cell.length_c   1.000
_cell.angle_alpha   90.00
_cell.angle_beta   90.00
_cell.angle_gamma   90.00
#
_symmetry.space_group_name_H-M   'P 1'
#
loop_
_entity.id
_entity.type
_entity.pdbx_description
1 polymer ?
#
loop_
_entity_poly.entity_id
_entity_poly.type
_entity_poly.pdbx_seq_one_letter_code
_entity_poly.pdbx_strand_id
1 'polypeptide(L)'
;MSDTRIKITAGGIYGADGKEIPVGTELTVKAEPTAWAGRYETISGNNERKTPVINDDPPAGPFTVEDGGKGWWSILDAKGEKVGKGLREDDAKAFDTLSDEDKTAFAAEHAKA
;
A
#
# COMPACT_ATOMS: atom_id res chain seq x y z
N MET A 1 17.04 11.35 18.57
CA MET A 1 17.49 10.45 17.49
C MET A 1 16.23 10.12 16.73
N SER A 2 16.17 10.50 15.45
CA SER A 2 14.94 10.39 14.67
C SER A 2 14.97 9.06 13.95
N ASP A 3 14.10 8.14 14.34
CA ASP A 3 13.96 6.85 13.69
C ASP A 3 13.33 7.06 12.29
N THR A 4 14.01 6.58 11.25
CA THR A 4 13.55 6.69 9.86
C THR A 4 12.95 5.36 9.43
N ARG A 5 11.71 5.37 8.92
CA ARG A 5 11.08 4.18 8.33
C ARG A 5 11.35 4.16 6.84
N ILE A 6 11.86 3.05 6.34
CA ILE A 6 12.19 2.84 4.93
C ILE A 6 11.52 1.57 4.41
N LYS A 7 11.09 1.56 3.15
CA LYS A 7 10.61 0.36 2.44
C LYS A 7 11.69 -0.09 1.48
N ILE A 8 12.03 -1.37 1.45
CA ILE A 8 12.91 -1.91 0.42
C ILE A 8 12.17 -1.99 -0.92
N THR A 9 12.76 -1.37 -1.96
CA THR A 9 12.21 -1.29 -3.32
C THR A 9 13.03 -2.08 -4.34
N ALA A 10 14.28 -2.46 -4.00
CA ALA A 10 15.12 -3.33 -4.82
C ALA A 10 15.85 -4.38 -3.98
N GLY A 11 16.02 -5.58 -4.53
CA GLY A 11 16.72 -6.70 -3.87
C GLY A 11 18.22 -6.49 -3.72
N GLY A 12 18.90 -7.45 -3.11
CA GLY A 12 20.34 -7.37 -2.83
C GLY A 12 20.69 -6.52 -1.61
N ILE A 13 19.76 -6.39 -0.67
CA ILE A 13 19.97 -5.83 0.67
C ILE A 13 19.99 -6.99 1.66
N TYR A 14 21.01 -7.05 2.51
CA TYR A 14 21.15 -8.11 3.51
C TYR A 14 21.10 -7.51 4.92
N GLY A 15 20.31 -8.12 5.79
CA GLY A 15 20.20 -7.77 7.20
C GLY A 15 21.46 -8.13 7.97
N ALA A 16 21.54 -7.67 9.22
CA ALA A 16 22.63 -8.00 10.13
C ALA A 16 22.76 -9.51 10.44
N ASP A 17 21.69 -10.26 10.19
CA ASP A 17 21.61 -11.71 10.27
C ASP A 17 22.11 -12.43 8.99
N GLY A 18 22.56 -11.66 7.99
CA GLY A 18 23.04 -12.19 6.71
C GLY A 18 21.94 -12.69 5.78
N LYS A 19 20.66 -12.44 6.12
CA LYS A 19 19.52 -12.80 5.27
C LYS A 19 19.15 -11.66 4.35
N GLU A 20 18.75 -12.01 3.13
CA GLU A 20 18.24 -11.01 2.18
C GLU A 20 16.90 -10.46 2.69
N ILE A 21 16.77 -9.14 2.63
CA ILE A 21 15.55 -8.42 2.98
C ILE A 21 14.70 -8.34 1.71
N PRO A 22 13.49 -8.93 1.69
CA PRO A 22 12.67 -8.91 0.50
C PRO A 22 12.20 -7.49 0.16
N VAL A 23 12.13 -7.19 -1.14
CA VAL A 23 11.41 -6.02 -1.66
C VAL A 23 9.97 -6.08 -1.15
N GLY A 24 9.47 -4.99 -0.61
CA GLY A 24 8.23 -5.04 0.19
C GLY A 24 8.44 -4.70 1.66
N THR A 25 9.60 -5.08 2.20
CA THR A 25 9.82 -5.02 3.65
C THR A 25 10.00 -3.59 4.15
N GLU A 26 9.24 -3.24 5.17
CA GLU A 26 9.39 -2.00 5.92
C GLU A 26 10.35 -2.18 7.10
N LEU A 27 11.33 -1.29 7.22
CA LEU A 27 12.33 -1.32 8.28
C LEU A 27 12.42 0.04 8.95
N THR A 28 12.54 0.03 10.26
CA THR A 28 12.91 1.21 11.04
C THR A 28 14.41 1.22 11.23
N VAL A 29 15.07 2.21 10.66
CA VAL A 29 16.52 2.42 10.75
C VAL A 29 16.82 3.66 11.57
N LYS A 30 17.86 3.59 12.40
CA LYS A 30 18.29 4.74 13.23
C LYS A 30 18.88 5.89 12.41
N ALA A 31 19.30 5.61 11.18
CA ALA A 31 19.85 6.57 10.24
C ALA A 31 19.65 6.05 8.82
N GLU A 32 19.56 6.94 7.84
CA GLU A 32 19.41 6.56 6.44
C GLU A 32 20.64 5.77 5.95
N PRO A 33 20.46 4.51 5.51
CA PRO A 33 21.56 3.67 5.05
C PRO A 33 21.98 4.10 3.64
N THR A 34 22.98 4.97 3.53
CA THR A 34 23.55 5.40 2.25
C THR A 34 24.05 4.23 1.39
N ALA A 35 24.46 3.12 2.00
CA ALA A 35 24.84 1.88 1.30
C ALA A 35 23.69 1.24 0.50
N TRP A 36 22.44 1.59 0.80
CA TRP A 36 21.24 1.08 0.14
C TRP A 36 20.59 2.15 -0.75
N ALA A 37 21.28 3.26 -1.03
CA ALA A 37 20.77 4.34 -1.86
C ALA A 37 20.23 3.82 -3.21
N GLY A 38 19.00 4.22 -3.55
CA GLY A 38 18.30 3.74 -4.75
C GLY A 38 17.70 2.34 -4.65
N ARG A 39 17.79 1.67 -3.48
CA ARG A 39 17.20 0.35 -3.21
C ARG A 39 16.14 0.35 -2.11
N TYR A 40 15.89 1.50 -1.49
CA TYR A 40 14.80 1.72 -0.55
C TYR A 40 14.11 3.06 -0.84
N GLU A 41 12.88 3.19 -0.34
CA GLU A 41 12.09 4.42 -0.32
C GLU A 41 11.82 4.84 1.12
N THR A 42 12.02 6.11 1.46
CA THR A 42 11.76 6.61 2.81
C THR A 42 10.26 6.83 3.02
N ILE A 43 9.66 6.00 3.89
CA ILE A 43 8.23 5.99 4.23
C ILE A 43 7.93 7.08 5.26
N SER A 44 8.77 7.23 6.28
CA SER A 44 8.56 8.21 7.34
C SER A 44 9.89 8.69 7.88
N GLY A 45 10.23 9.93 7.52
CA GLY A 45 11.23 10.79 8.15
C GLY A 45 10.72 12.21 7.97
N ASN A 46 10.57 12.94 9.10
CA ASN A 46 9.91 14.24 9.25
C ASN A 46 9.90 15.13 7.99
N ASN A 47 8.93 14.87 7.10
CA ASN A 47 8.58 15.70 5.97
C ASN A 47 7.06 15.64 5.88
N GLU A 48 6.45 16.62 6.53
CA GLU A 48 5.04 16.93 6.43
C GLU A 48 4.65 16.97 4.94
N ARG A 49 3.63 16.19 4.57
CA ARG A 49 3.02 16.06 3.23
C ARG A 49 3.68 15.05 2.28
N LYS A 50 3.44 13.77 2.55
CA LYS A 50 2.89 12.78 1.59
C LYS A 50 2.76 11.45 2.31
N THR A 51 1.53 10.99 2.51
CA THR A 51 1.21 9.68 3.08
C THR A 51 1.71 8.60 2.12
N PRO A 52 2.65 7.74 2.52
CA PRO A 52 2.96 6.53 1.76
C PRO A 52 1.97 5.45 2.19
N VAL A 53 1.15 5.01 1.25
CA VAL A 53 0.32 3.80 1.40
C VAL A 53 1.04 2.69 0.67
N ILE A 54 1.46 1.66 1.40
CA ILE A 54 2.12 0.52 0.81
C ILE A 54 1.62 -0.76 1.50
N ASN A 55 0.68 -1.44 0.83
CA ASN A 55 0.25 -2.79 1.21
C ASN A 55 0.87 -3.80 0.28
N ASP A 56 1.69 -4.67 0.86
CA ASP A 56 2.05 -5.97 0.29
C ASP A 56 1.10 -7.09 0.77
N ASP A 57 0.03 -6.75 1.50
CA ASP A 57 -1.07 -7.67 1.76
C ASP A 57 -2.04 -7.64 0.58
N PRO A 58 -2.51 -8.79 0.06
CA PRO A 58 -3.63 -8.80 -0.85
C PRO A 58 -4.80 -8.08 -0.18
N PRO A 59 -5.54 -7.23 -0.94
CA PRO A 59 -6.67 -6.51 -0.39
C PRO A 59 -7.60 -7.51 0.29
N ALA A 60 -7.87 -7.27 1.57
CA ALA A 60 -8.64 -8.19 2.43
C ALA A 60 -9.99 -7.56 2.76
N GLY A 61 -11.06 -8.32 2.54
CA GLY A 61 -12.41 -7.89 2.86
C GLY A 61 -12.64 -7.75 4.38
N PRO A 62 -13.70 -7.03 4.80
CA PRO A 62 -14.77 -6.45 3.99
C PRO A 62 -14.35 -5.21 3.19
N PHE A 63 -14.85 -5.11 1.95
CA PHE A 63 -14.59 -3.96 1.08
C PHE A 63 -15.70 -2.94 1.17
N THR A 64 -15.32 -1.68 1.21
CA THR A 64 -16.25 -0.54 1.27
C THR A 64 -15.94 0.43 0.15
N VAL A 65 -16.93 1.23 -0.25
CA VAL A 65 -16.75 2.24 -1.29
C VAL A 65 -16.92 3.63 -0.71
N GLU A 66 -15.91 4.48 -0.88
CA GLU A 66 -15.90 5.85 -0.37
C GLU A 66 -15.83 6.87 -1.52
N ASP A 67 -16.50 8.01 -1.36
CA ASP A 67 -16.40 9.12 -2.32
C ASP A 67 -15.00 9.73 -2.25
N GLY A 68 -14.21 9.52 -3.30
CA GLY A 68 -12.87 10.12 -3.43
C GLY A 68 -12.90 11.57 -3.93
N GLY A 69 -14.09 12.14 -4.09
CA GLY A 69 -14.32 13.46 -4.64
C GLY A 69 -14.25 13.52 -6.17
N LYS A 70 -14.77 14.62 -6.74
CA LYS A 70 -14.81 14.89 -8.19
C LYS A 70 -15.54 13.81 -9.03
N GLY A 71 -16.48 13.08 -8.44
CA GLY A 71 -17.27 12.05 -9.15
C GLY A 71 -16.48 10.77 -9.45
N TRP A 72 -15.48 10.47 -8.61
CA TRP A 72 -14.70 9.23 -8.63
C TRP A 72 -14.74 8.62 -7.23
N TRP A 73 -15.17 7.37 -7.17
CA TRP A 73 -15.29 6.60 -5.95
C TRP A 73 -14.07 5.68 -5.78
N SER A 74 -13.67 5.38 -4.55
CA SER A 74 -12.53 4.51 -4.26
C SER A 74 -13.01 3.29 -3.47
N ILE A 75 -12.59 2.10 -3.89
CA ILE A 75 -12.76 0.90 -3.05
C ILE A 75 -11.69 0.95 -1.97
N LEU A 76 -12.10 0.76 -0.72
CA LEU A 76 -11.27 0.62 0.44
C LEU A 76 -11.37 -0.83 0.94
N ASP A 77 -10.25 -1.41 1.34
CA ASP A 77 -10.22 -2.71 2.02
C ASP A 77 -10.59 -2.58 3.52
N ALA A 78 -10.54 -3.69 4.25
CA ALA A 78 -10.84 -3.73 5.69
C ALA A 78 -9.95 -2.82 6.54
N LYS A 79 -8.77 -2.45 6.01
CA LYS A 79 -7.80 -1.58 6.67
C LYS A 79 -8.03 -0.11 6.33
N GLY A 80 -9.00 0.19 5.45
CA GLY A 80 -9.30 1.54 4.98
C GLY A 80 -8.36 1.97 3.84
N GLU A 81 -7.80 1.03 3.11
CA GLU A 81 -6.74 1.29 2.14
C GLU A 81 -7.25 1.13 0.73
N LYS A 82 -6.85 2.07 -0.14
CA LYS A 82 -7.40 2.14 -1.50
C LYS A 82 -6.96 0.95 -2.34
N VAL A 83 -7.95 0.17 -2.75
CA VAL A 83 -7.79 -0.92 -3.71
C VAL A 83 -7.91 -0.36 -5.12
N GLY A 84 -6.82 -0.43 -5.87
CA GLY A 84 -6.83 -0.16 -7.31
C GLY A 84 -7.14 1.28 -7.71
N LYS A 85 -7.71 1.42 -8.92
CA LYS A 85 -8.11 2.71 -9.51
C LYS A 85 -9.51 3.11 -9.05
N GLY A 86 -9.81 4.40 -9.11
CA GLY A 86 -11.15 4.89 -8.78
C GLY A 86 -12.21 4.49 -9.80
N LEU A 87 -13.42 4.26 -9.33
CA LEU A 87 -14.60 3.84 -10.09
C LEU A 87 -15.57 5.00 -10.29
N ARG A 88 -16.51 4.84 -11.22
CA ARG A 88 -17.65 5.75 -11.35
C ARG A 88 -18.73 5.43 -10.34
N GLU A 89 -19.65 6.37 -10.12
CA GLU A 89 -20.73 6.23 -9.16
C GLU A 89 -21.61 5.00 -9.44
N ASP A 90 -21.95 4.74 -10.70
CA ASP A 90 -22.71 3.55 -11.08
C ASP A 90 -21.96 2.25 -10.75
N ASP A 91 -20.65 2.20 -11.04
CA ASP A 91 -19.80 1.05 -10.74
C ASP A 91 -19.60 0.86 -9.22
N ALA A 92 -19.51 1.96 -8.46
CA ALA A 92 -19.42 1.95 -7.00
C ALA A 92 -20.68 1.37 -6.35
N LYS A 93 -21.86 1.78 -6.82
CA LYS A 93 -23.14 1.23 -6.37
C LYS A 93 -23.29 -0.24 -6.74
N ALA A 94 -22.88 -0.60 -7.96
CA ALA A 94 -22.87 -1.98 -8.39
C ALA A 94 -21.94 -2.83 -7.51
N PHE A 95 -20.72 -2.34 -7.23
CA PHE A 95 -19.76 -3.02 -6.36
C PHE A 95 -20.32 -3.23 -4.96
N ASP A 96 -20.98 -2.24 -4.35
CA ASP A 96 -21.52 -2.37 -2.99
C ASP A 96 -22.63 -3.43 -2.89
N THR A 97 -23.36 -3.70 -3.97
CA THR A 97 -24.39 -4.76 -4.04
C THR A 97 -23.83 -6.16 -4.27
N LEU A 98 -22.53 -6.30 -4.57
CA LEU A 98 -21.88 -7.60 -4.77
C LEU A 98 -21.69 -8.36 -3.44
N SER A 99 -21.54 -9.68 -3.56
CA SER A 99 -21.16 -10.53 -2.43
C SER A 99 -19.73 -10.26 -1.98
N ASP A 100 -19.38 -10.58 -0.73
CA ASP A 100 -18.00 -10.41 -0.24
C ASP A 100 -16.98 -11.21 -1.06
N GLU A 101 -17.35 -12.38 -1.60
CA GLU A 101 -16.50 -13.16 -2.51
C GLU A 101 -16.23 -12.41 -3.82
N ASP A 102 -17.27 -11.87 -4.45
CA ASP A 102 -17.14 -11.12 -5.70
C ASP A 102 -16.37 -9.80 -5.48
N LYS A 103 -16.63 -9.11 -4.37
CA LYS A 103 -15.88 -7.91 -3.96
C LYS A 103 -14.40 -8.23 -3.78
N THR A 104 -14.08 -9.38 -3.18
CA THR A 104 -12.69 -9.85 -3.00
C THR A 104 -12.02 -10.18 -4.32
N ALA A 105 -12.70 -10.91 -5.20
CA ALA A 105 -12.17 -11.24 -6.52
C ALA A 105 -11.91 -9.99 -7.36
N PHE A 106 -12.86 -9.05 -7.37
CA PHE A 106 -12.72 -7.78 -8.07
C PHE A 106 -11.62 -6.91 -7.45
N ALA A 107 -11.54 -6.84 -6.12
CA ALA A 107 -10.49 -6.13 -5.40
C ALA A 107 -9.10 -6.72 -5.70
N ALA A 108 -8.97 -8.05 -5.76
CA ALA A 108 -7.73 -8.74 -6.08
C ALA A 108 -7.32 -8.57 -7.54
N GLU A 109 -8.26 -8.61 -8.49
CA GLU A 109 -7.99 -8.40 -9.93
C GLU A 109 -7.65 -6.95 -10.24
N HIS A 110 -8.33 -6.00 -9.60
CA HIS A 110 -8.08 -4.57 -9.76
C HIS A 110 -7.07 -4.01 -8.77
N ALA A 111 -6.50 -4.85 -7.90
CA ALA A 111 -5.35 -4.50 -7.08
C ALA A 111 -4.24 -3.99 -7.99
N LYS A 112 -3.49 -2.98 -7.53
CA LYS A 112 -2.42 -2.33 -8.28
C LYS A 112 -1.43 -3.40 -8.79
N ALA A 113 -1.50 -3.74 -10.08
CA ALA A 113 -0.46 -4.46 -10.79
C ALA A 113 0.76 -3.53 -11.03
#